data_AF-A0A097J9D1-F1
#
_entry.id   AF-A0A097J9D1-F1
#
_cell.length_a   1.000
_cell.length_b   1.000
_cell.length_c   1.000
_cell.angle_alpha   90.00
_cell.angle_beta   90.00
_cell.angle_gamma   90.00
#
_symmetry.space_group_name_H-M   'P 1'
#
loop_
_entity.id
_entity.type
_entity.pdbx_description
1 polymer ?
#
loop_
_entity_poly.entity_id
_entity_poly.type
_entity_poly.pdbx_seq_one_letter_code
_entity_poly.pdbx_strand_id
1 'polypeptide(L)' 'LLVLGILLLHVDAKACSQRNAKEPICTNCCAGRKGCNYYSADGTFICEGESDPNNPKPCTLNCDPNIAYSLCLYEK' A
#
# COMPACT_ATOMS: atom_id res chain seq x y z
N LEU A 1 17.28 -28.21 8.66
CA LEU A 1 16.92 -27.09 9.57
C LEU A 1 17.39 -25.72 9.05
N LEU A 2 18.59 -25.57 8.48
CA LEU A 2 19.07 -24.29 7.91
C LEU A 2 18.29 -23.79 6.68
N VAL A 3 17.71 -24.70 5.88
CA VAL A 3 16.96 -24.34 4.65
C VAL A 3 15.56 -23.80 4.94
N LEU A 4 14.95 -24.18 6.06
CA LEU A 4 13.62 -23.70 6.47
C LEU A 4 13.68 -22.29 7.09
N GLY A 5 14.84 -21.90 7.63
CA GLY A 5 15.06 -20.57 8.21
C GLY A 5 15.30 -19.46 7.18
N ILE A 6 15.82 -19.78 5.99
CA ILE A 6 16.10 -18.80 4.93
C ILE A 6 14.81 -18.39 4.20
N LEU A 7 13.79 -19.27 4.16
CA LEU A 7 12.50 -18.95 3.52
C LEU A 7 11.71 -17.88 4.31
N LEU A 8 11.99 -17.71 5.60
CA LEU A 8 11.36 -16.69 6.44
C LEU A 8 12.02 -15.30 6.35
N LEU A 9 13.20 -15.17 5.73
CA LEU A 9 13.97 -13.92 5.70
C LEU A 9 13.76 -13.07 4.43
N HIS A 10 12.93 -13.50 3.48
CA HIS A 10 12.74 -12.78 2.20
C HIS A 10 11.37 -12.11 2.04
N VAL A 11 10.52 -12.15 3.06
CA VAL A 11 9.26 -11.38 3.08
C VAL A 11 9.42 -10.22 4.05
N ASP A 12 10.44 -9.40 3.83
CA ASP A 12 10.49 -8.04 4.37
C ASP A 12 9.48 -7.19 3.60
N ALA A 13 8.19 -7.47 3.83
CA ALA A 13 7.11 -6.55 3.47
C ALA A 13 7.24 -5.34 4.40
N LYS A 14 8.19 -4.45 4.08
CA LYS A 14 8.29 -3.13 4.71
C LYS A 14 7.08 -2.34 4.23
N ALA A 15 5.97 -2.44 4.97
CA ALA A 15 4.77 -1.67 4.71
C ALA A 15 5.14 -0.18 4.59
N CYS A 16 5.02 0.38 3.38
CA CYS A 16 5.16 1.81 3.13
C CYS A 16 3.93 2.57 3.67
N SER A 17 3.58 2.38 4.93
CA SER A 17 2.75 3.32 5.66
C SER A 17 2.95 3.08 7.14
N GLN A 18 3.76 3.94 7.78
CA GLN A 18 3.60 4.12 9.20
C GLN A 18 2.29 4.88 9.41
N ARG A 19 1.21 4.15 9.71
CA ARG A 19 0.14 4.54 10.65
C ARG A 19 -0.79 3.35 10.89
N ASN A 20 -1.07 3.14 12.17
CA ASN A 20 -1.92 2.08 12.73
C ASN A 20 -3.37 2.24 12.22
N ALA A 21 -4.18 1.17 12.24
CA ALA A 21 -5.60 1.20 11.88
C ALA A 21 -6.43 2.33 12.56
N LYS A 22 -5.89 2.95 13.61
CA LYS A 22 -6.44 4.13 14.29
C LYS A 22 -6.35 5.45 13.50
N GLU A 23 -5.51 5.56 12.48
CA GLU A 23 -5.39 6.75 11.63
C GLU A 23 -5.35 6.33 10.15
N PRO A 24 -6.51 6.25 9.47
CA PRO A 24 -6.57 5.84 8.08
C PRO A 24 -5.80 6.82 7.18
N ILE A 25 -5.21 6.31 6.10
CA ILE A 25 -4.50 7.14 5.13
C ILE A 25 -5.49 7.99 4.32
N CYS A 26 -5.21 9.29 4.16
CA CYS A 26 -5.94 10.10 3.18
C CYS A 26 -5.31 9.91 1.80
N THR A 27 -5.99 9.17 0.94
CA THR A 27 -5.59 8.94 -0.45
C THR A 27 -6.79 8.50 -1.28
N ASN A 28 -6.62 8.35 -2.59
CA ASN A 28 -7.59 7.72 -3.50
C ASN A 28 -6.82 6.89 -4.53
N CYS A 29 -7.49 6.01 -5.27
CA CYS A 29 -6.83 5.10 -6.23
C CYS A 29 -5.98 5.84 -7.28
N CYS A 30 -6.46 6.99 -7.77
CA CYS A 30 -5.71 7.81 -8.73
C CYS A 30 -4.38 8.27 -8.13
N ALA A 31 -4.40 8.85 -6.93
CA ALA A 31 -3.23 9.37 -6.25
C ALA A 31 -2.36 8.26 -5.60
N GLY A 32 -2.94 7.07 -5.44
CA GLY A 32 -2.28 5.90 -4.89
C GLY A 32 -1.06 5.51 -5.71
N ARG A 33 0.00 5.04 -5.05
CA ARG A 33 1.23 4.65 -5.72
C ARG A 33 1.04 3.36 -6.50
N LYS A 34 1.45 3.34 -7.76
CA LYS A 34 1.47 2.12 -8.57
C LYS A 34 2.36 1.04 -7.96
N GLY A 35 1.89 -0.21 -7.98
CA GLY A 35 2.51 -1.34 -7.25
C GLY A 35 2.14 -1.43 -5.77
N CYS A 36 1.25 -0.55 -5.28
CA CYS A 36 0.67 -0.66 -3.95
C CYS A 36 -0.82 -1.02 -4.05
N ASN A 37 -1.26 -1.95 -3.20
CA ASN A 37 -2.65 -2.32 -3.04
C ASN A 37 -3.26 -1.56 -1.87
N TYR A 38 -4.48 -1.05 -2.04
CA TYR A 38 -5.23 -0.28 -1.06
C TYR A 38 -6.43 -1.08 -0.56
N TYR A 39 -6.68 -0.98 0.75
CA TYR A 39 -7.65 -1.81 1.45
C TYR A 39 -8.51 -0.97 2.40
N SER A 40 -9.72 -1.44 2.65
CA SER A 40 -10.59 -0.94 3.70
C SER A 40 -10.18 -1.42 5.08
N ALA A 41 -10.80 -0.85 6.11
CA ALA A 41 -10.48 -1.17 7.51
C ALA A 41 -10.72 -2.64 7.88
N ASP A 42 -11.63 -3.32 7.18
CA ASP A 42 -11.91 -4.76 7.34
C ASP A 42 -11.00 -5.66 6.47
N GLY A 43 -10.10 -5.07 5.68
CA GLY A 43 -9.17 -5.76 4.81
C GLY A 43 -9.70 -6.11 3.41
N THR A 44 -10.88 -5.61 3.03
CA THR A 44 -11.37 -5.74 1.65
C THR A 44 -10.46 -4.97 0.69
N PHE A 45 -10.05 -5.62 -0.42
CA PHE A 45 -9.28 -4.97 -1.47
C PHE A 45 -10.12 -3.95 -2.23
N ILE A 46 -9.57 -2.75 -2.43
CA ILE A 46 -10.23 -1.64 -3.13
C ILE A 46 -9.62 -1.44 -4.51
N CYS A 47 -8.30 -1.22 -4.58
CA CYS A 47 -7.61 -0.94 -5.84
C CYS A 47 -6.09 -1.10 -5.73
N GLU A 48 -5.43 -1.24 -6.87
CA GLU A 48 -4.02 -0.90 -7.01
C GLU A 48 -3.90 0.60 -7.30
N GLY A 49 -2.90 1.27 -6.73
CA GLY A 49 -2.64 2.68 -7.02
C GLY A 49 -2.27 2.92 -8.49
N GLU A 50 -2.60 4.11 -9.01
CA GLU A 50 -2.40 4.45 -10.42
C GLU A 50 -1.24 5.43 -10.68
N SER A 51 -0.76 6.11 -9.65
CA SER A 51 0.24 7.16 -9.76
C SER A 51 1.65 6.57 -9.80
N ASP A 52 2.34 6.76 -10.92
CA ASP A 52 3.74 6.39 -11.05
C ASP A 52 4.62 7.39 -10.26
N PRO A 53 5.54 6.93 -9.40
CA PRO A 53 6.45 7.82 -8.69
C PRO A 53 7.29 8.73 -9.58
N ASN A 54 7.63 8.26 -10.79
CA ASN A 54 8.45 8.99 -11.76
C ASN A 54 7.60 9.86 -12.70
N ASN A 55 6.29 9.60 -12.78
CA ASN A 55 5.35 10.35 -13.60
C ASN A 55 3.98 10.44 -12.90
N PRO A 56 3.85 11.32 -11.88
CA PRO A 56 2.67 11.36 -11.04
C PRO A 56 1.42 11.76 -11.83
N LYS A 57 0.30 11.07 -11.60
CA LYS A 57 -0.98 11.48 -12.18
C LYS A 57 -1.49 12.77 -11.52
N PRO A 58 -2.06 13.70 -12.29
CA PRO A 58 -2.73 14.87 -11.72
C PRO A 58 -4.08 14.44 -11.13
N CYS A 59 -4.06 14.03 -9.87
CA CYS A 59 -5.24 13.56 -9.14
C CYS A 59 -5.76 14.64 -8.20
N THR A 60 -7.07 14.65 -7.97
CA THR A 60 -7.68 15.46 -6.91
C THR A 60 -7.19 14.99 -5.54
N LEU A 61 -6.97 15.92 -4.61
CA LEU A 61 -6.50 15.64 -3.23
C LEU A 61 -7.62 15.13 -2.31
N ASN A 62 -8.58 14.38 -2.85
CA ASN A 62 -9.73 13.87 -2.12
C ASN A 62 -9.33 12.56 -1.41
N CYS A 63 -9.72 12.40 -0.15
CA CYS A 63 -9.58 11.12 0.55
C CYS A 63 -10.77 10.22 0.18
N ASP A 64 -10.51 9.00 -0.29
CA ASP A 64 -11.52 7.95 -0.38
C ASP A 64 -11.77 7.40 1.02
N PRO A 65 -12.98 7.58 1.59
CA PRO A 65 -13.29 7.14 2.95
C PRO A 65 -13.26 5.62 3.12
N ASN A 66 -13.29 4.86 2.01
CA ASN A 66 -13.19 3.41 2.07
C ASN A 66 -11.75 2.95 2.25
N ILE A 67 -10.75 3.75 1.87
CA ILE A 67 -9.34 3.37 2.00
C ILE A 67 -8.85 3.65 3.42
N ALA A 68 -8.40 2.59 4.10
CA ALA A 68 -7.84 2.68 5.44
C ALA A 68 -6.30 2.53 5.43
N TYR A 69 -5.78 1.57 4.67
CA TYR A 69 -4.34 1.30 4.60
C TYR A 69 -3.92 0.82 3.21
N SER A 70 -2.61 0.72 3.01
CA SER A 70 -2.02 0.18 1.77
C SER A 70 -0.88 -0.79 2.06
N LEU A 71 -0.71 -1.77 1.18
CA LEU A 71 0.41 -2.71 1.16
C LEU A 71 1.17 -2.52 -0.15
N CYS A 72 2.44 -2.16 -0.05
CA CYS A 72 3.34 -2.02 -1.19
C CYS A 72 4.39 -3.12 -1.11
N LEU A 73 4.60 -3.82 -2.22
CA LEU A 73 5.80 -4.64 -2.35
C LEU A 73 6.95 -3.69 -2.70
N TYR A 74 8.01 -3.71 -1.89
CA TYR A 74 9.24 -3.01 -2.27
C TYR A 74 9.85 -3.75 -3.47
N GLU A 75 9.84 -3.11 -4.63
CA GLU A 75 10.79 -3.43 -5.70
C GLU A 75 12.10 -2.70 -5.35
N LYS A 76 13.19 -3.45 -5.20
CA LYS A 76 14.54 -2.95 -4.87
C LYS A 76 15.13 -2.13 -6.02
#